data_AF-A0A4S1CEE9-F1
#
_entry.id   AF-A0A4S1CEE9-F1
#
_cell.length_a   1.000
_cell.length_b   1.000
_cell.length_c   1.000
_cell.angle_alpha   90.00
_cell.angle_beta   90.00
_cell.angle_gamma   90.00
#
_symmetry.space_group_name_H-M   'P 1'
#
loop_
_entity.id
_entity.type
_entity.pdbx_description
1 polymer ?
#
loop_
_entity_poly.entity_id
_entity_poly.type
_entity_poly.pdbx_seq_one_letter_code
_entity_poly.pdbx_strand_id
1 'polypeptide(L)'
;MTSQSPRIQRNYRNQAPTRFHEANQRTRTALADKTRFPDTFWGEKLGLIQVYFTVSDKHDAVYHEAKYGSRLVISQRDILQAQLVTLLDQIVSFLEMAAVRDPEILLASGFDMTKERRGGSRVKAAAAARMAENADSKEGESGTQD
;
A
#
# COMPACT_ATOMS: atom_id res chain seq x y z
N MET A 1 -12.24 -14.40 -18.93
CA MET A 1 -11.99 -13.69 -17.66
C MET A 1 -10.90 -12.67 -17.91
N THR A 2 -11.24 -11.38 -17.96
CA THR A 2 -10.24 -10.31 -18.09
C THR A 2 -9.54 -10.14 -16.75
N SER A 3 -8.31 -10.67 -16.65
CA SER A 3 -7.42 -10.38 -15.52
C SER A 3 -7.17 -8.86 -15.52
N GLN A 4 -7.66 -8.15 -14.50
CA GLN A 4 -7.31 -6.75 -14.33
C GLN A 4 -5.82 -6.67 -13.99
N SER A 5 -5.05 -5.95 -14.81
CA SER A 5 -3.66 -5.68 -14.49
C SER A 5 -3.57 -5.04 -13.09
N PRO A 6 -2.62 -5.48 -12.25
CA PRO A 6 -2.40 -4.88 -10.95
C PRO A 6 -2.21 -3.37 -11.09
N ARG A 7 -2.89 -2.58 -10.25
CA ARG A 7 -2.77 -1.11 -10.22
C ARG A 7 -2.43 -0.63 -8.82
N ILE A 8 -1.68 0.47 -8.76
CA ILE A 8 -1.36 1.13 -7.51
C ILE A 8 -2.59 1.92 -7.04
N GLN A 9 -2.98 1.70 -5.79
CA GLN A 9 -4.00 2.48 -5.12
C GLN A 9 -3.43 3.83 -4.69
N ARG A 10 -4.00 4.91 -5.20
CA ARG A 10 -3.57 6.29 -4.89
C ARG A 10 -4.19 6.82 -3.60
N ASN A 11 -4.27 5.98 -2.56
CA ASN A 11 -4.87 6.32 -1.28
C ASN A 11 -4.07 7.39 -0.50
N TYR A 12 -2.77 7.48 -0.72
CA TYR A 12 -1.87 8.47 -0.14
C TYR A 12 -2.32 9.92 -0.38
N ARG A 13 -3.13 10.19 -1.42
CA ARG A 13 -3.68 11.53 -1.69
C ARG A 13 -4.59 12.06 -0.57
N ASN A 14 -5.24 11.16 0.18
CA ASN A 14 -6.26 11.51 1.18
C ASN A 14 -5.93 10.94 2.57
N GLN A 15 -4.68 10.57 2.82
CA GLN A 15 -4.27 9.99 4.09
C GLN A 15 -4.03 11.05 5.17
N ALA A 16 -4.41 10.73 6.40
CA ALA A 16 -4.01 11.49 7.57
C ALA A 16 -2.47 11.48 7.73
N PRO A 17 -1.86 12.53 8.33
CA PRO A 17 -0.41 12.71 8.35
C PRO A 17 0.40 11.48 8.80
N THR A 18 -0.02 10.79 9.85
CA THR A 18 0.66 9.58 10.34
C THR A 18 0.66 8.45 9.31
N ARG A 19 -0.50 8.16 8.72
CA ARG A 19 -0.60 7.11 7.69
C ARG A 19 0.16 7.48 6.42
N PHE A 20 0.11 8.75 6.05
CA PHE A 20 0.88 9.26 4.92
C PHE A 20 2.38 9.07 5.14
N HIS A 21 2.87 9.45 6.32
CA HIS A 21 4.28 9.28 6.69
C HIS A 21 4.72 7.81 6.62
N GLU A 22 3.96 6.89 7.23
CA GLU A 22 4.24 5.45 7.18
C GLU A 22 4.27 4.91 5.75
N ALA A 23 3.26 5.26 4.93
CA ALA A 23 3.20 4.85 3.54
C ALA A 23 4.38 5.41 2.73
N ASN A 24 4.72 6.69 2.93
CA ASN A 24 5.83 7.34 2.28
C ASN A 24 7.17 6.70 2.65
N GLN A 25 7.42 6.38 3.93
CA GLN A 25 8.67 5.73 4.35
C GLN A 25 8.82 4.32 3.78
N ARG A 26 7.72 3.57 3.73
CA ARG A 26 7.70 2.25 3.09
C ARG A 26 8.04 2.35 1.60
N THR A 27 7.39 3.26 0.86
CA THR A 27 7.68 3.50 -0.56
C THR A 27 9.11 3.98 -0.76
N ARG A 28 9.58 4.94 0.03
CA ARG A 28 10.97 5.45 -0.03
C ARG A 28 11.98 4.34 0.14
N THR A 29 11.82 3.51 1.17
CA THR A 29 12.70 2.38 1.46
C THR A 29 12.72 1.38 0.30
N ALA A 30 11.54 1.05 -0.22
CA ALA A 30 11.39 0.13 -1.34
C ALA A 30 12.07 0.65 -2.62
N LEU A 31 11.87 1.93 -2.97
CA LEU A 31 12.46 2.53 -4.17
C LEU A 31 13.97 2.79 -4.04
N ALA A 32 14.49 2.86 -2.81
CA ALA A 32 15.92 2.99 -2.54
C ALA A 32 16.68 1.65 -2.68
N ASP A 33 15.97 0.51 -2.68
CA ASP A 33 16.57 -0.81 -2.86
C ASP A 33 17.12 -0.96 -4.28
N LYS A 34 18.45 -0.83 -4.41
CA LYS A 34 19.17 -0.92 -5.69
C LYS A 34 19.14 -2.31 -6.32
N THR A 35 18.78 -3.34 -5.56
CA THR A 35 18.62 -4.69 -6.13
C THR A 35 17.36 -4.80 -6.99
N ARG A 36 16.35 -3.97 -6.70
CA ARG A 36 15.07 -3.93 -7.40
C ARG A 36 14.96 -2.74 -8.36
N PHE A 37 15.51 -1.60 -7.94
CA PHE A 37 15.45 -0.33 -8.67
C PHE A 37 16.86 0.24 -8.86
N PRO A 38 17.70 -0.38 -9.71
CA PRO A 38 19.00 0.18 -10.06
C PRO A 38 18.85 1.54 -10.75
N ASP A 39 19.89 2.37 -10.78
CA ASP A 39 19.81 3.70 -11.41
C ASP A 39 19.45 3.63 -12.91
N THR A 40 19.85 2.54 -13.57
CA THR A 40 19.50 2.23 -14.96
C THR A 40 18.00 2.02 -15.18
N PHE A 41 17.26 1.56 -14.17
CA PHE A 41 15.80 1.43 -14.24
C PHE A 41 15.14 2.81 -14.39
N TRP A 42 15.64 3.81 -13.68
CA TRP A 42 15.09 5.16 -13.69
C TRP A 42 15.45 5.93 -14.95
N GLY A 43 16.65 5.71 -15.52
CA GLY A 43 17.11 6.36 -16.74
C GLY A 43 16.94 7.89 -16.68
N GLU A 44 16.26 8.48 -17.66
CA GLU A 44 15.96 9.92 -17.70
C GLU A 44 15.12 10.42 -16.52
N LYS A 45 14.44 9.52 -15.80
CA LYS A 45 13.65 9.83 -14.59
C LYS A 45 14.48 9.76 -13.30
N LEU A 46 15.80 9.58 -13.37
CA LEU A 46 16.66 9.59 -12.19
C LEU A 46 16.56 10.90 -11.39
N GLY A 47 16.39 12.04 -12.06
CA GLY A 47 16.15 13.32 -11.39
C GLY A 47 14.87 13.34 -10.57
N LEU A 48 13.80 12.68 -11.04
CA LEU A 48 12.53 12.58 -10.32
C LEU A 48 12.71 11.83 -8.98
N ILE A 49 13.40 10.68 -9.02
CA ILE A 49 13.58 9.88 -7.80
C ILE A 49 14.51 10.56 -6.78
N GLN A 50 15.54 11.28 -7.25
CA GLN A 50 16.41 12.07 -6.38
C GLN A 50 15.67 13.21 -5.68
N VAL A 51 14.82 13.93 -6.41
CA VAL A 51 13.95 14.97 -5.83
C VAL A 51 12.99 14.36 -4.83
N TYR A 52 12.36 13.22 -5.16
CA TYR A 52 11.50 12.50 -4.24
C TYR A 52 12.22 12.12 -2.94
N PHE A 53 13.40 11.52 -2.99
CA PHE A 53 14.16 11.18 -1.79
C PHE A 53 14.50 12.41 -0.95
N THR A 54 14.94 13.49 -1.59
CA THR A 54 15.27 14.75 -0.89
C THR A 54 14.05 15.34 -0.17
N VAL A 55 12.89 15.39 -0.82
CA VAL A 55 11.66 15.91 -0.21
C VAL A 55 11.15 14.96 0.88
N SER A 56 11.30 13.65 0.67
CA SER A 56 10.91 12.61 1.62
C SER A 56 11.70 12.70 2.92
N ASP A 57 13.02 12.93 2.83
CA ASP A 57 13.90 13.13 3.99
C ASP A 57 13.55 14.41 4.76
N LYS A 58 13.23 15.50 4.05
CA LYS A 58 12.77 16.74 4.68
C LYS A 58 11.43 16.54 5.40
N HIS A 59 10.50 15.83 4.76
CA HIS A 59 9.21 15.52 5.36
C HIS A 59 9.36 14.64 6.61
N ASP A 60 10.29 13.68 6.60
CA ASP A 60 10.61 12.83 7.76
C ASP A 60 11.01 13.66 8.98
N ALA A 61 12.00 14.54 8.81
CA ALA A 61 12.48 15.44 9.86
C ALA A 61 11.35 16.33 10.40
N VAL A 62 10.61 17.00 9.50
CA VAL A 62 9.54 17.92 9.88
C VAL A 62 8.34 17.19 10.50
N TYR A 63 8.05 15.94 10.10
CA TYR A 63 6.95 15.17 10.65
C TYR A 63 7.12 14.93 12.16
N HIS A 64 8.34 14.57 12.59
CA HIS A 64 8.63 14.35 14.01
C HIS A 64 8.57 15.65 14.82
N GLU A 65 9.07 16.75 14.27
CA GLU A 65 8.99 18.07 14.89
C GLU A 65 7.53 18.57 14.99
N ALA A 66 6.71 18.32 13.98
CA ALA A 66 5.32 18.77 13.91
C ALA A 66 4.40 18.09 14.94
N LYS A 67 4.77 16.93 15.49
CA LYS A 67 3.93 16.18 16.44
C LYS A 67 3.59 16.96 17.71
N TYR A 68 4.50 17.82 18.15
CA TYR A 68 4.34 18.73 19.29
C TYR A 68 4.75 20.17 18.92
N GLY A 69 4.87 20.45 17.62
CA GLY A 69 5.47 21.66 17.09
C GLY A 69 4.51 22.84 16.99
N SER A 70 5.05 23.99 16.56
CA SER A 70 4.26 25.19 16.31
C SER A 70 3.39 25.05 15.06
N ARG A 71 2.38 25.93 14.92
CA ARG A 71 1.53 26.00 13.72
C ARG A 71 2.35 26.16 12.43
N LEU A 72 3.51 26.81 12.50
CA LEU A 72 4.41 26.98 11.37
C LEU A 72 4.99 25.63 10.90
N VAL A 73 5.47 24.80 11.83
CA VAL A 73 6.05 23.48 11.53
C VAL A 73 4.97 22.53 10.98
N ILE A 74 3.76 22.59 11.54
CA ILE A 74 2.60 21.85 11.02
C ILE A 74 2.29 22.26 9.57
N SER A 75 2.26 23.56 9.29
CA SER A 75 2.02 24.05 7.91
C SER A 75 3.12 23.60 6.95
N GLN A 76 4.39 23.59 7.39
CA GLN A 76 5.50 23.12 6.57
C GLN A 76 5.38 21.63 6.25
N ARG A 77 5.00 20.79 7.23
CA ARG A 77 4.70 19.38 7.00
C ARG A 77 3.63 19.21 5.92
N ASP A 78 2.54 19.97 6.01
CA ASP A 78 1.40 19.84 5.09
C ASP A 78 1.77 20.26 3.67
N ILE A 79 2.61 21.29 3.51
CA ILE A 79 3.19 21.70 2.21
C ILE A 79 4.08 20.58 1.64
N LEU A 80 4.96 20.00 2.45
CA LEU A 80 5.84 18.90 2.02
C LEU A 80 5.02 17.65 1.64
N GLN A 81 3.98 17.33 2.41
CA GLN A 81 3.05 16.24 2.08
C GLN A 81 2.37 16.48 0.73
N ALA A 82 1.88 17.69 0.44
CA ALA A 82 1.29 18.02 -0.87
C ALA A 82 2.30 17.88 -2.03
N GLN A 83 3.54 18.31 -1.83
CA GLN A 83 4.63 18.12 -2.80
C GLN A 83 4.91 16.64 -3.04
N LEU A 84 5.01 15.84 -1.97
CA LEU A 84 5.22 14.40 -2.06
C LEU A 84 4.08 13.71 -2.80
N VAL A 85 2.81 14.10 -2.58
CA VAL A 85 1.68 13.54 -3.33
C VAL A 85 1.87 13.71 -4.83
N THR A 86 2.34 14.87 -5.29
CA THR A 86 2.60 15.12 -6.72
C THR A 86 3.75 14.27 -7.25
N LEU A 87 4.84 14.14 -6.49
CA LEU A 87 5.98 13.29 -6.87
C LEU A 87 5.60 11.81 -6.92
N LEU A 88 4.85 11.34 -5.92
CA LEU A 88 4.33 9.97 -5.87
C LEU A 88 3.41 9.68 -7.07
N ASP A 89 2.56 10.62 -7.48
CA ASP A 89 1.72 10.45 -8.67
C ASP A 89 2.53 10.27 -9.96
N GLN A 90 3.63 11.01 -10.11
CA GLN A 90 4.54 10.87 -11.25
C GLN A 90 5.28 9.53 -11.21
N ILE A 91 5.78 9.13 -10.04
CA ILE A 91 6.44 7.83 -9.83
C ILE A 91 5.48 6.69 -10.14
N VAL A 92 4.24 6.73 -9.62
CA VAL A 92 3.23 5.70 -9.88
C VAL A 92 2.96 5.58 -11.38
N SER A 93 2.84 6.71 -12.08
CA SER A 93 2.59 6.70 -13.52
C SER A 93 3.76 6.05 -14.28
N PHE A 94 5.00 6.31 -13.86
CA PHE A 94 6.19 5.66 -14.40
C PHE A 94 6.22 4.15 -14.13
N LEU A 95 5.95 3.74 -12.89
CA LEU A 95 5.90 2.33 -12.49
C LEU A 95 4.79 1.57 -13.21
N GLU A 96 3.60 2.15 -13.37
CA GLU A 96 2.49 1.53 -14.10
C GLU A 96 2.85 1.32 -15.60
N MET A 97 3.63 2.21 -16.20
CA MET A 97 4.14 2.01 -17.58
C MET A 97 5.19 0.91 -17.65
N ALA A 98 6.15 0.89 -16.72
CA ALA A 98 7.18 -0.15 -16.68
C ALA A 98 6.58 -1.54 -16.40
N ALA A 99 5.46 -1.59 -15.67
CA ALA A 99 4.77 -2.82 -15.30
C ALA A 99 4.14 -3.57 -16.48
N VAL A 100 4.03 -2.93 -17.65
CA VAL A 100 3.64 -3.59 -18.89
C VAL A 100 4.67 -4.67 -19.28
N ARG A 101 5.95 -4.46 -18.97
CA ARG A 101 7.04 -5.39 -19.29
C ARG A 101 7.43 -6.25 -18.10
N ASP A 102 7.38 -5.67 -16.90
CA ASP A 102 7.73 -6.35 -15.67
C ASP A 102 6.72 -6.01 -14.56
N PRO A 103 5.65 -6.80 -14.41
CA PRO A 103 4.62 -6.53 -13.40
C PRO A 103 5.13 -6.60 -11.95
N GLU A 104 6.24 -7.30 -11.69
CA GLU A 104 6.76 -7.49 -10.33
C GLU A 104 7.25 -6.19 -9.70
N ILE A 105 7.61 -5.20 -10.52
CA ILE A 105 8.04 -3.88 -10.04
C ILE A 105 6.96 -3.19 -9.20
N LEU A 106 5.67 -3.44 -9.49
CA LEU A 106 4.58 -2.85 -8.71
C LEU A 106 4.54 -3.44 -7.29
N LEU A 107 4.76 -4.74 -7.16
CA LEU A 107 4.85 -5.43 -5.87
C LEU A 107 6.08 -4.98 -5.08
N ALA A 108 7.18 -4.73 -5.79
CA ALA A 108 8.43 -4.24 -5.23
C ALA A 108 8.38 -2.77 -4.78
N SER A 109 7.44 -1.97 -5.26
CA SER A 109 7.44 -0.51 -5.10
C SER A 109 7.04 0.03 -3.72
N GLY A 110 6.53 -0.84 -2.83
CA GLY A 110 6.04 -0.45 -1.50
C GLY A 110 4.70 0.32 -1.50
N PHE A 111 4.10 0.56 -2.67
CA PHE A 111 2.76 1.13 -2.77
C PHE A 111 1.68 0.11 -2.40
N ASP A 112 0.56 0.62 -1.86
CA ASP A 112 -0.63 -0.21 -1.70
C ASP A 112 -1.21 -0.54 -3.08
N MET A 113 -1.49 -1.80 -3.33
CA MET A 113 -2.09 -2.25 -4.59
C MET A 113 -3.58 -2.46 -4.41
N THR A 114 -4.36 -2.20 -5.47
CA THR A 114 -5.76 -2.64 -5.51
C THR A 114 -5.76 -4.16 -5.40
N LYS A 115 -6.11 -4.70 -4.23
CA LYS A 115 -6.22 -6.15 -4.06
C LYS A 115 -7.15 -6.68 -5.14
N GLU A 116 -6.65 -7.58 -6.00
CA GLU A 116 -7.55 -8.48 -6.72
C GLU A 116 -8.45 -9.09 -5.65
N ARG A 117 -9.75 -8.85 -5.76
CA ARG A 117 -10.76 -9.38 -4.86
C ARG A 117 -10.89 -10.89 -5.11
N ARG A 118 -9.81 -11.67 -4.99
CA ARG A 118 -9.84 -13.13 -5.01
C ARG A 118 -10.49 -13.60 -3.72
N GLY A 119 -11.83 -13.66 -3.73
CA GLY A 119 -12.64 -14.70 -3.10
C GLY A 119 -12.56 -14.95 -1.59
N GLY A 120 -11.72 -14.26 -0.82
CA GLY A 120 -11.46 -14.61 0.60
C GLY A 120 -12.67 -14.49 1.53
N SER A 121 -13.69 -13.72 1.16
CA SER A 121 -14.91 -13.59 1.98
C SER A 121 -15.88 -14.77 1.80
N ARG A 122 -15.79 -15.57 0.73
CA ARG A 122 -16.66 -16.73 0.54
C ARG A 122 -16.16 -17.96 1.29
N VAL A 123 -14.85 -18.12 1.47
CA VAL A 123 -14.31 -19.29 2.19
C VAL A 123 -14.63 -19.22 3.68
N LYS A 124 -14.55 -18.04 4.30
CA LYS A 124 -14.91 -17.89 5.71
C LYS A 124 -16.43 -18.02 5.96
N ALA A 125 -17.25 -17.58 5.02
CA ALA A 125 -18.71 -17.77 5.08
C ALA A 125 -19.13 -19.23 4.79
N ALA A 126 -18.46 -19.91 3.85
CA ALA A 126 -18.72 -21.32 3.55
C ALA A 126 -18.23 -22.26 4.68
N ALA A 127 -17.12 -21.93 5.35
CA ALA A 127 -16.66 -22.67 6.52
C ALA A 127 -17.60 -22.48 7.73
N ALA A 128 -18.11 -21.27 7.95
CA ALA A 128 -19.10 -21.01 9.00
C ALA A 128 -20.45 -21.71 8.71
N ALA A 129 -20.90 -21.74 7.46
CA ALA A 129 -22.12 -22.44 7.07
C ALA A 129 -22.02 -23.96 7.27
N ARG A 130 -20.87 -24.58 6.92
CA ARG A 130 -20.64 -26.02 7.16
C ARG A 130 -20.53 -26.39 8.64
N MET A 131 -20.07 -25.48 9.50
CA MET A 131 -20.05 -25.70 10.94
C MET A 131 -21.45 -25.60 11.57
N ALA A 132 -22.36 -24.82 10.99
CA ALA A 132 -23.74 -24.74 11.44
C ALA A 132 -24.59 -25.94 10.98
N GLU A 133 -24.35 -26.47 9.78
CA GLU A 133 -25.08 -27.62 9.22
C GLU A 133 -24.77 -28.94 9.95
N ASN A 134 -23.55 -29.09 10.50
CA ASN A 134 -23.17 -30.27 11.30
C ASN A 134 -23.66 -30.24 12.76
N ALA A 135 -24.22 -29.14 13.24
CA ALA A 135 -24.73 -29.02 14.60
C ALA A 135 -26.18 -29.48 14.75
N ASP A 136 -26.91 -29.65 13.64
CA ASP A 136 -28.36 -29.92 13.63
C ASP A 136 -28.71 -31.40 13.38
N SER A 137 -27.74 -32.31 13.42
CA SER A 137 -27.94 -33.75 13.13
C SER A 137 -27.62 -34.69 14.30
N LYS A 138 -27.66 -34.20 15.56
CA LYS A 138 -27.46 -35.04 16.75
C LYS A 138 -28.52 -34.85 17.84
N GLU A 139 -29.80 -34.86 17.46
CA GLU A 139 -30.88 -35.19 18.39
C GLU A 139 -31.75 -36.27 17.74
N GLY A 140 -31.40 -37.53 18.00
CA GLY A 140 -32.08 -38.68 17.42
C GLY A 140 -31.59 -39.99 18.02
N GLU A 141 -32.22 -40.35 19.13
CA GLU A 141 -32.59 -41.74 19.48
C GLU A 141 -31.54 -42.71 20.06
N SER A 142 -31.90 -43.25 21.24
CA SER A 142 -31.61 -44.59 21.82
C SER A 142 -31.46 -44.42 23.35
N GLY A 143 -32.39 -44.86 24.20
CA GLY A 143 -32.84 -46.25 24.33
C GLY A 143 -32.24 -46.80 25.63
N THR A 144 -32.93 -46.61 26.76
CA THR A 144 -32.50 -47.15 28.07
C THR A 144 -33.29 -48.42 28.36
N GLN A 145 -32.60 -49.57 28.28
CA GLN A 145 -33.00 -50.80 28.94
C GLN A 145 -32.43 -50.78 30.37
N ASP A 146 -33.30 -50.91 31.37
CA ASP A 146 -33.26 -51.95 32.40
C ASP A 146 -34.52 -51.87 33.28
#